data_AF-A0A0R3U5R9-F1
#
_entry.id   AF-A0A0R3U5R9-F1
#
_cell.length_a   1.000
_cell.length_b   1.000
_cell.length_c   1.000
_cell.angle_alpha   90.00
_cell.angle_beta   90.00
_cell.angle_gamma   90.00
#
_symmetry.space_group_name_H-M   'P 1'
#
loop_
_entity.id
_entity.type
_entity.pdbx_description
1 polymer ?
#
loop_
_entity_poly.entity_id
_entity_poly.type
_entity_poly.pdbx_seq_one_letter_code
_entity_poly.pdbx_strand_id
1 'polypeptide(L)'
;MGVSGLMPLWKLVMTSEIVFPPPNIPPRNIIVQQRVERLSEKFANMEYSRMTAGLPSLGSFTRKTTSGFSDLRCMNRQFLMVINFVLVVAGSFVFGYFLSDIFGQSHATPAQRVVCGFSLALIVFFADLYFLLKNVDACDDTQALLSNKRLT
;
A
#
# COMPACT_ATOMS: atom_id res chain seq x y z
N MET A 1 22.86 -18.00 88.86
CA MET A 1 23.11 -19.19 88.01
C MET A 1 23.19 -18.70 86.57
N GLY A 2 24.41 -18.60 86.05
CA GLY A 2 24.76 -17.74 84.92
C GLY A 2 24.46 -18.34 83.55
N VAL A 3 24.07 -17.46 82.64
CA VAL A 3 23.63 -17.69 81.25
C VAL A 3 24.84 -18.01 80.34
N SER A 4 25.70 -18.95 80.75
CA SER A 4 27.01 -19.20 80.10
C SER A 4 26.94 -20.17 78.91
N GLY A 5 25.77 -20.77 78.63
CA GLY A 5 25.60 -21.78 77.59
C GLY A 5 24.77 -21.34 76.37
N LEU A 6 24.20 -20.13 76.38
CA LEU A 6 23.38 -19.65 75.27
C LEU A 6 24.23 -18.87 74.25
N MET A 7 24.15 -19.30 72.99
CA MET A 7 24.84 -18.65 71.89
C MET A 7 24.31 -17.22 71.69
N PRO A 8 25.17 -16.20 71.52
CA PRO A 8 24.73 -14.83 71.27
C PRO A 8 23.83 -14.74 70.03
N LEU A 9 22.76 -13.93 70.10
CA LEU A 9 21.71 -13.86 69.08
C LEU A 9 22.24 -13.52 67.68
N TRP A 10 23.26 -12.66 67.60
CA TRP A 10 23.92 -12.31 66.33
C TRP A 10 24.63 -13.50 65.66
N LYS A 11 25.15 -14.44 66.46
CA LYS A 11 25.82 -15.65 65.98
C LYS A 11 24.80 -16.67 65.45
N LEU A 12 23.60 -16.67 66.02
CA LEU A 12 22.44 -17.45 65.59
C LEU A 12 21.89 -16.95 64.24
N VAL A 13 21.81 -15.63 64.05
CA VAL A 13 21.39 -15.02 62.76
C VAL A 13 22.42 -15.25 61.66
N MET A 14 23.73 -15.27 61.99
CA MET A 14 24.77 -15.60 61.02
C MET A 14 24.82 -17.09 60.64
N THR A 15 24.33 -17.99 61.51
CA THR A 15 24.29 -19.44 61.23
C THR A 15 22.96 -19.91 60.66
N SER A 16 21.91 -19.10 60.70
CA SER A 16 20.64 -19.43 60.08
C SER A 16 20.70 -19.27 58.56
N GLU A 17 20.44 -20.35 57.84
CA GLU A 17 20.28 -20.33 56.40
C GLU A 17 18.88 -19.79 56.05
N ILE A 18 18.82 -18.67 55.34
CA ILE A 18 17.57 -18.08 54.87
C ILE A 18 17.10 -18.91 53.66
N VAL A 19 16.14 -19.81 53.90
CA VAL A 19 15.47 -20.56 52.84
C VAL A 19 14.37 -19.68 52.26
N PHE A 20 14.58 -19.16 51.05
CA PHE A 20 13.52 -18.49 50.30
C PHE A 20 12.52 -19.53 49.77
N PRO A 21 11.21 -19.30 49.92
CA PRO A 21 10.23 -20.15 49.25
C PRO A 21 10.45 -20.06 47.73
N PRO A 22 10.36 -21.17 46.99
CA PRO A 22 10.51 -21.15 45.55
C PRO A 22 9.47 -20.19 44.95
N PRO A 23 9.86 -19.32 44.01
CA PRO A 23 8.92 -18.39 43.39
C PRO A 23 7.82 -19.18 42.69
N ASN A 24 6.56 -18.79 42.93
CA ASN A 24 5.43 -19.34 42.19
C ASN A 24 5.50 -18.79 40.77
N ILE A 25 5.88 -19.65 39.82
CA ILE A 25 5.92 -19.32 38.40
C ILE A 25 4.53 -19.63 37.84
N PRO A 26 3.68 -18.62 37.58
CA PRO A 26 2.36 -18.89 37.04
C PRO A 26 2.49 -19.56 35.66
N PRO A 27 1.60 -20.52 35.34
CA PRO A 27 1.58 -21.16 34.03
C PRO A 27 1.38 -20.10 32.95
N ARG A 28 2.17 -20.20 31.89
CA ARG A 28 2.22 -19.16 30.84
C ARG A 28 0.91 -19.14 30.05
N ASN A 29 0.17 -18.04 30.16
CA ASN A 29 -1.11 -17.87 29.47
C ASN A 29 -0.93 -17.87 27.94
N ILE A 30 -1.61 -18.77 27.24
CA ILE A 30 -1.49 -18.98 25.78
C ILE A 30 -1.82 -17.72 24.98
N ILE A 31 -2.82 -16.94 25.43
CA ILE A 31 -3.28 -15.72 24.76
C ILE A 31 -2.19 -14.64 24.83
N VAL A 32 -1.50 -14.55 25.97
CA VAL A 32 -0.41 -13.58 26.16
C VAL A 32 0.80 -13.95 25.29
N GLN A 33 1.12 -15.23 25.16
CA GLN A 33 2.21 -15.70 24.28
C GLN A 33 1.96 -15.29 22.82
N GLN A 34 0.76 -15.56 22.31
CA GLN A 34 0.41 -15.20 20.94
C GLN A 34 0.47 -13.68 20.70
N ARG A 35 0.25 -12.85 21.72
CA ARG A 35 0.39 -11.39 21.59
C ARG A 35 1.85 -10.97 21.55
N VAL A 36 2.69 -11.58 22.39
CA VAL A 36 4.13 -11.33 22.43
C VAL A 36 4.78 -11.75 21.12
N GLU A 37 4.41 -12.92 20.59
CA GLU A 37 4.91 -13.44 19.31
C GLU A 37 4.55 -12.49 18.16
N ARG A 38 3.27 -12.13 18.00
CA ARG A 38 2.84 -11.14 16.98
C ARG A 38 3.58 -9.80 17.11
N LEU A 39 3.80 -9.34 18.33
CA LEU A 39 4.49 -8.07 18.56
C LEU A 39 5.98 -8.17 18.22
N SER A 40 6.63 -9.28 18.56
CA SER A 40 8.01 -9.57 18.22
C SER A 40 8.22 -9.64 16.72
N GLU A 41 7.35 -10.35 16.00
CA GLU A 41 7.37 -10.42 14.53
C GLU A 41 7.21 -9.02 13.91
N LYS A 42 6.31 -8.20 14.44
CA LYS A 42 6.10 -6.82 13.97
C LYS A 42 7.37 -5.99 14.11
N PHE A 43 8.03 -6.03 15.27
CA PHE A 43 9.27 -5.30 15.48
C PHE A 43 10.42 -5.83 14.62
N ALA A 44 10.54 -7.15 14.46
CA ALA A 44 11.54 -7.76 13.59
C ALA A 44 11.37 -7.31 12.13
N ASN A 45 10.14 -7.27 11.62
CA ASN A 45 9.83 -6.80 10.27
C ASN A 45 10.14 -5.31 10.09
N MET A 46 9.82 -4.47 11.09
CA MET A 46 10.17 -3.05 11.07
C MET A 46 11.68 -2.84 11.01
N GLU A 47 12.43 -3.59 11.81
CA GLU A 47 13.88 -3.49 11.86
C GLU A 47 14.54 -3.98 10.57
N TYR A 48 14.07 -5.10 10.01
CA TYR A 48 14.51 -5.59 8.71
C TYR A 48 14.23 -4.56 7.59
N SER A 49 13.06 -3.93 7.58
CA SER A 49 12.73 -2.88 6.61
C SER A 49 13.61 -1.64 6.77
N ARG A 50 14.01 -1.29 8.00
CA ARG A 50 14.92 -0.19 8.28
C ARG A 50 16.32 -0.48 7.74
N MET A 51 16.82 -1.69 7.96
CA MET A 51 18.12 -2.15 7.48
C MET A 51 18.18 -2.21 5.94
N THR A 52 17.09 -2.63 5.31
CA THR A 52 17.04 -2.83 3.85
C THR A 52 16.61 -1.59 3.07
N ALA A 53 16.21 -0.50 3.73
CA ALA A 53 15.72 0.72 3.08
C ALA A 53 16.75 1.40 2.17
N GLY A 54 18.05 1.28 2.47
CA GLY A 54 19.12 1.89 1.70
C GLY A 54 19.68 1.03 0.56
N LEU A 55 19.22 -0.22 0.42
CA LEU A 55 19.72 -1.13 -0.61
C LEU A 55 18.88 -0.97 -1.89
N PRO A 56 19.51 -0.83 -3.07
CA PRO A 56 18.78 -0.92 -4.32
C PRO A 56 18.13 -2.29 -4.38
N SER A 57 16.81 -2.33 -4.63
CA SER A 57 16.05 -3.58 -4.60
C SER A 57 16.53 -4.49 -5.72
N LEU A 58 17.44 -5.41 -5.41
CA LEU A 58 17.96 -6.41 -6.32
C LEU A 58 16.88 -7.50 -6.46
N GLY A 59 15.81 -7.21 -7.20
CA GLY A 59 14.78 -8.20 -7.56
C GLY A 59 13.32 -7.93 -7.20
N SER A 60 12.93 -6.71 -6.78
CA SER A 60 11.52 -6.41 -6.47
C SER A 60 10.70 -6.04 -7.72
N PHE A 61 10.50 -7.00 -8.63
CA PHE A 61 9.43 -6.93 -9.64
C PHE A 61 8.05 -7.25 -9.03
N THR A 62 7.98 -7.60 -7.74
CA THR A 62 6.75 -8.03 -7.09
C THR A 62 6.23 -6.95 -6.13
N ARG A 63 5.38 -6.09 -6.70
CA ARG A 63 4.13 -5.61 -6.10
C ARG A 63 4.17 -5.44 -4.56
N LYS A 64 4.72 -4.33 -4.08
CA LYS A 64 4.42 -3.82 -2.72
C LYS A 64 2.95 -3.38 -2.68
N THR A 65 2.05 -4.31 -2.38
CA THR A 65 0.69 -3.98 -1.95
C THR A 65 0.76 -3.50 -0.51
N THR A 66 0.85 -2.18 -0.31
CA THR A 66 0.53 -1.58 0.99
C THR A 66 -0.98 -1.64 1.16
N SER A 67 -1.45 -2.63 1.92
CA SER A 67 -2.84 -3.11 2.02
C SER A 67 -3.84 -2.16 2.70
N GLY A 68 -3.51 -0.87 2.87
CA GLY A 68 -4.44 0.16 3.35
C GLY A 68 -4.55 1.40 2.44
N PHE A 69 -3.58 1.60 1.54
CA PHE A 69 -3.54 2.73 0.59
C PHE A 69 -3.65 2.28 -0.88
N SER A 70 -3.71 0.97 -1.12
CA SER A 70 -3.73 0.39 -2.48
C SER A 70 -5.10 0.49 -3.14
N ASP A 71 -6.19 0.34 -2.39
CA ASP A 71 -7.54 0.41 -2.97
C ASP A 71 -7.89 1.84 -3.44
N LEU A 72 -7.49 2.86 -2.68
CA LEU A 72 -7.64 4.27 -3.06
C LEU A 72 -6.78 4.62 -4.29
N ARG A 73 -5.57 4.05 -4.40
CA ARG A 73 -4.71 4.24 -5.58
C ARG A 73 -5.23 3.52 -6.82
N CYS A 74 -5.88 2.37 -6.65
CA CYS A 74 -6.44 1.61 -7.77
C CYS A 74 -7.60 2.38 -8.43
N MET A 75 -8.54 2.89 -7.61
CA MET A 75 -9.59 3.79 -8.09
C MET A 75 -9.01 5.05 -8.73
N ASN A 76 -8.04 5.69 -8.08
CA ASN A 76 -7.42 6.90 -8.62
C ASN A 76 -6.77 6.66 -9.98
N ARG A 77 -6.21 5.48 -10.25
CA ARG A 77 -5.61 5.17 -11.55
C ARG A 77 -6.65 5.01 -12.66
N GLN A 78 -7.78 4.37 -12.38
CA GLN A 78 -8.88 4.27 -13.34
C GLN A 78 -9.49 5.65 -13.63
N PHE A 79 -9.74 6.45 -12.59
CA PHE A 79 -10.20 7.83 -12.75
C PHE A 79 -9.21 8.70 -13.51
N LEU A 80 -7.90 8.60 -13.21
CA LEU A 80 -6.86 9.34 -13.94
C LEU A 80 -6.81 8.96 -15.43
N MET A 81 -7.07 7.70 -15.77
CA MET A 81 -7.11 7.26 -17.17
C MET A 81 -8.30 7.87 -17.93
N VAL A 82 -9.48 7.90 -17.30
CA VAL A 82 -10.67 8.54 -17.88
C VAL A 82 -10.49 10.05 -18.01
N ILE A 83 -9.93 10.71 -17.00
CA ILE A 83 -9.64 12.15 -17.06
C ILE A 83 -8.66 12.45 -18.19
N ASN A 84 -7.58 11.66 -18.31
CA ASN A 84 -6.60 11.84 -19.38
C ASN A 84 -7.24 11.68 -20.77
N PHE A 85 -8.11 10.70 -20.95
CA PHE A 85 -8.89 10.52 -22.17
C PHE A 85 -9.72 11.77 -22.52
N VAL A 86 -10.48 12.30 -21.56
CA VAL A 86 -11.29 13.52 -21.79
C VAL A 86 -10.40 14.71 -22.14
N LEU A 87 -9.24 14.85 -21.49
CA LEU A 87 -8.29 15.92 -21.78
C LEU A 87 -7.69 15.81 -23.19
N VAL A 88 -7.36 14.60 -23.64
CA VAL A 88 -6.81 14.37 -25.00
C VAL A 88 -7.88 14.65 -26.06
N VAL A 89 -9.11 14.17 -25.87
CA VAL A 89 -10.23 14.42 -26.79
C VAL A 89 -10.55 15.92 -26.85
N ALA A 90 -10.67 16.58 -25.69
CA ALA A 90 -10.90 18.03 -25.63
C ALA A 90 -9.74 18.83 -26.26
N GLY A 91 -8.50 18.43 -25.98
CA GLY A 91 -7.30 19.02 -26.58
C GLY A 91 -7.27 18.88 -28.09
N SER A 92 -7.63 17.71 -28.63
CA SER A 92 -7.70 17.48 -30.08
C SER A 92 -8.79 18.31 -30.76
N PHE A 93 -9.94 18.50 -30.09
CA PHE A 93 -11.02 19.33 -30.59
C PHE A 93 -10.61 20.81 -30.64
N VAL A 94 -10.06 21.33 -29.54
CA VAL A 94 -9.57 22.71 -29.47
C VAL A 94 -8.44 22.93 -30.47
N PHE A 95 -7.51 21.97 -30.56
CA PHE A 95 -6.42 22.01 -31.53
C PHE A 95 -6.96 22.03 -32.96
N GLY A 96 -7.90 21.16 -33.33
CA GLY A 96 -8.50 21.14 -34.67
C GLY A 96 -9.29 22.41 -35.01
N TYR A 97 -9.91 23.04 -34.01
CA TYR A 97 -10.55 24.35 -34.16
C TYR A 97 -9.52 25.46 -34.49
N PHE A 98 -8.41 25.53 -33.75
CA PHE A 98 -7.32 26.49 -33.99
C PHE A 98 -6.53 26.17 -35.27
N LEU A 99 -6.45 24.90 -35.66
CA LEU A 99 -5.75 24.46 -36.86
C LEU A 99 -6.35 25.12 -38.12
N SER A 100 -7.67 25.29 -38.13
CA SER A 100 -8.37 26.00 -39.21
C SER A 100 -7.97 27.47 -39.35
N ASP A 101 -7.52 28.10 -38.26
CA ASP A 101 -7.05 29.49 -38.23
C ASP A 101 -5.62 29.61 -38.80
N ILE A 102 -4.77 28.62 -38.51
CA ILE A 102 -3.38 28.55 -39.02
C ILE A 102 -3.34 28.33 -40.54
N PHE A 103 -4.27 27.55 -41.10
CA PHE A 103 -4.32 27.25 -42.54
C PHE A 103 -4.86 28.41 -43.42
N GLY A 104 -5.05 29.61 -42.86
CA GLY A 104 -5.26 30.83 -43.65
C GLY A 104 -6.65 30.95 -44.30
N GLN A 105 -7.64 30.15 -43.88
CA GLN A 105 -9.02 30.27 -44.36
C GLN A 105 -9.76 31.40 -43.63
N SER A 106 -9.40 32.65 -43.96
CA SER A 106 -10.00 33.87 -43.39
C SER A 106 -11.53 33.97 -43.59
N HIS A 107 -12.11 33.21 -44.52
CA HIS A 107 -13.55 33.17 -44.82
C HIS A 107 -14.28 31.89 -44.32
N ALA A 108 -13.61 31.00 -43.57
CA ALA A 108 -14.27 29.80 -43.07
C ALA A 108 -15.33 30.14 -42.01
N THR A 109 -16.59 29.80 -42.30
CA THR A 109 -17.71 29.94 -41.37
C THR A 109 -17.40 29.21 -40.05
N PRO A 110 -17.93 29.69 -38.91
CA PRO A 110 -17.71 29.03 -37.62
C PRO A 110 -18.13 27.56 -37.63
N ALA A 111 -19.14 27.21 -38.45
CA ALA A 111 -19.57 25.82 -38.66
C ALA A 111 -18.46 24.94 -39.26
N GLN A 112 -17.73 25.43 -40.27
CA GLN A 112 -16.64 24.67 -40.89
C GLN A 112 -15.49 24.39 -39.90
N ARG A 113 -15.19 25.35 -39.02
CA ARG A 113 -14.16 25.22 -37.97
C ARG A 113 -14.53 24.14 -36.96
N VAL A 114 -15.80 24.13 -36.53
CA VAL A 114 -16.32 23.12 -35.59
C VAL A 114 -16.34 21.74 -36.24
N VAL A 115 -16.75 21.62 -37.52
CA VAL A 115 -16.75 20.33 -38.24
C VAL A 115 -15.34 19.77 -38.39
N CYS A 116 -14.34 20.62 -38.67
CA CYS A 116 -12.93 20.21 -38.76
C CYS A 116 -12.36 19.75 -37.40
N GLY A 117 -12.62 20.51 -36.33
CA GLY A 117 -12.22 20.09 -34.98
C GLY A 117 -12.92 18.81 -34.53
N PHE A 118 -14.21 18.66 -34.86
CA PHE A 118 -15.01 17.49 -34.50
C PHE A 118 -14.58 16.23 -35.25
N SER A 119 -14.24 16.33 -36.54
CA SER A 119 -13.77 15.17 -37.30
C SER A 119 -12.43 14.64 -36.78
N LEU A 120 -11.48 15.53 -36.42
CA LEU A 120 -10.23 15.15 -35.77
C LEU A 120 -10.47 14.55 -34.37
N ALA A 121 -11.35 15.16 -33.58
CA ALA A 121 -11.70 14.66 -32.25
C ALA A 121 -12.35 13.27 -32.30
N LEU A 122 -13.18 12.99 -33.31
CA LEU A 122 -13.77 11.66 -33.50
C LEU A 122 -12.72 10.58 -33.75
N ILE A 123 -11.72 10.85 -34.59
CA ILE A 123 -10.64 9.88 -34.88
C ILE A 123 -9.86 9.56 -33.61
N VAL A 124 -9.46 10.59 -32.86
CA VAL A 124 -8.75 10.46 -31.58
C VAL A 124 -9.62 9.74 -30.55
N PHE A 125 -10.90 10.08 -30.47
CA PHE A 125 -11.86 9.45 -29.58
C PHE A 125 -11.96 7.94 -29.83
N PHE A 126 -12.07 7.49 -31.08
CA PHE A 126 -12.13 6.06 -31.36
C PHE A 126 -10.82 5.34 -31.03
N ALA A 127 -9.67 5.97 -31.31
CA ALA A 127 -8.37 5.41 -30.97
C ALA A 127 -8.20 5.25 -29.44
N ASP A 128 -8.50 6.29 -28.67
CA ASP A 128 -8.33 6.28 -27.22
C ASP A 128 -9.42 5.45 -26.52
N LEU A 129 -10.66 5.45 -27.01
CA LEU A 129 -11.75 4.63 -26.46
C LEU A 129 -11.44 3.14 -26.60
N TYR A 130 -10.89 2.72 -27.74
CA TYR A 130 -10.47 1.34 -27.94
C TYR A 130 -9.40 0.94 -26.91
N PHE A 131 -8.38 1.79 -26.73
CA PHE A 131 -7.33 1.53 -25.75
C PHE A 131 -7.88 1.54 -24.33
N LEU A 132 -8.78 2.46 -23.99
CA LEU A 132 -9.39 2.55 -22.66
C LEU A 132 -10.20 1.30 -22.31
N LEU A 133 -11.11 0.87 -23.21
CA LEU A 133 -11.91 -0.34 -22.99
C LEU A 133 -11.01 -1.57 -22.84
N LYS A 134 -10.01 -1.72 -23.71
CA LYS A 134 -9.08 -2.86 -23.64
C LYS A 134 -8.29 -2.94 -22.33
N ASN A 135 -7.92 -1.80 -21.76
CA ASN A 135 -7.20 -1.74 -20.48
C ASN A 135 -8.13 -1.97 -19.28
N VAL A 136 -9.40 -1.59 -19.38
CA VAL A 136 -10.42 -1.88 -18.35
C VAL A 136 -10.72 -3.39 -18.31
N ASP A 137 -10.96 -4.02 -19.46
CA ASP A 137 -11.22 -5.47 -19.53
C ASP A 137 -10.06 -6.31 -18.93
N ALA A 138 -8.82 -5.94 -19.24
CA ALA A 138 -7.63 -6.61 -18.70
C ALA A 138 -7.50 -6.46 -17.16
N CYS A 139 -8.04 -5.37 -16.60
CA CYS A 139 -8.07 -5.14 -15.16
C CYS A 139 -9.13 -6.00 -14.46
N ASP A 140 -10.30 -6.16 -15.08
CA ASP A 140 -11.37 -7.01 -14.56
C ASP A 140 -10.98 -8.49 -14.54
N ASP A 141 -10.31 -8.96 -15.60
CA ASP A 141 -9.77 -10.33 -15.67
C ASP A 141 -8.76 -10.62 -14.54
N THR A 142 -7.85 -9.69 -14.28
CA THR A 142 -6.87 -9.84 -13.21
C THR A 142 -7.51 -9.81 -11.82
N GLN A 143 -8.57 -9.03 -11.63
CA GLN A 143 -9.32 -9.01 -10.37
C GLN A 143 -10.10 -10.32 -10.14
N ALA A 144 -10.71 -10.87 -11.19
CA ALA A 144 -11.42 -12.15 -11.12
C ALA A 144 -10.48 -13.32 -10.76
N LEU A 145 -9.27 -13.37 -11.34
CA LEU A 145 -8.28 -14.40 -11.02
C LEU A 145 -7.76 -14.29 -9.57
N LEU A 146 -7.54 -13.08 -9.06
CA LEU A 146 -7.09 -12.87 -7.68
C LEU A 146 -8.18 -13.23 -6.66
N SER A 147 -9.45 -12.99 -7.00
CA SER A 147 -10.60 -13.41 -6.19
C SER A 147 -10.68 -14.93 -6.08
N ASN A 148 -10.57 -15.64 -7.22
CA ASN A 148 -10.61 -17.11 -7.25
C ASN A 148 -9.43 -17.73 -6.47
N LYS A 149 -8.21 -17.18 -6.62
CA LYS A 149 -7.01 -17.63 -5.89
C LYS A 149 -7.03 -17.37 -4.38
N ARG A 150 -7.96 -16.55 -3.88
CA ARG A 150 -8.19 -16.33 -2.44
C ARG A 150 -9.14 -17.36 -1.82
N LEU A 151 -9.91 -18.08 -2.64
CA LEU A 151 -10.93 -19.03 -2.20
C LEU A 151 -10.43 -20.49 -2.20
N THR A 152 -9.25 -20.74 -2.76
CA THR A 152 -8.49 -22.01 -2.69
C THR A 152 -7.29 -21.87 -1.78
#